data_AF-A0A0F9V177-F1
#
_entry.id   AF-A0A0F9V177-F1
#
_cell.length_a   1.000
_cell.length_b   1.000
_cell.length_c   1.000
_cell.angle_alpha   90.00
_cell.angle_beta   90.00
_cell.angle_gamma   90.00
#
_symmetry.space_group_name_H-M   'P 1'
#
loop_
_entity.id
_entity.type
_entity.pdbx_description
1 polymer ?
#
loop_
_entity_poly.entity_id
_entity_poly.type
_entity_poly.pdbx_seq_one_letter_code
_entity_poly.pdbx_strand_id
1 'polypeptide(L)'
;MNLDGAYTKTLDDFRELEITNLLGLMHGECLAGRASDSEIRDFVLGVYRTRFMIAGYGKQFFLCQGGEIDEAIELSDELSGRSPMAQMALDARVQFLDIAGDPFDVVKPEAEELFKAGGLMANLMALGKPEAARTVWRDGAKGVFYKL
;
A
#
# COMPACT_ATOMS: atom_id res chain seq x y z
N MET A 1 14.62 -7.99 -16.21
CA MET A 1 14.35 -8.17 -14.76
C MET A 1 13.38 -9.34 -14.63
N ASN A 2 13.53 -10.21 -13.63
CA ASN A 2 12.57 -11.30 -13.37
C ASN A 2 11.54 -10.88 -12.31
N LEU A 3 10.51 -11.71 -12.14
CA LEU A 3 9.38 -11.51 -11.21
C LEU A 3 9.86 -11.29 -9.77
N ASP A 4 10.72 -12.17 -9.25
CA ASP A 4 11.30 -12.06 -7.90
C ASP A 4 12.07 -10.75 -7.68
N GLY A 5 12.83 -10.32 -8.69
CA GLY A 5 13.57 -9.07 -8.66
C GLY A 5 12.63 -7.86 -8.59
N ALA A 6 11.53 -7.89 -9.35
CA ALA A 6 10.54 -6.82 -9.34
C ALA A 6 9.71 -6.78 -8.05
N TYR A 7 9.37 -7.96 -7.50
CA TYR A 7 8.75 -8.07 -6.19
C TYR A 7 9.64 -7.44 -5.11
N THR A 8 10.90 -7.87 -5.05
CA THR A 8 11.87 -7.37 -4.06
C THR A 8 12.07 -5.87 -4.19
N LYS A 9 12.28 -5.37 -5.42
CA LYS A 9 12.47 -3.93 -5.66
C LYS A 9 11.24 -3.12 -5.26
N THR A 10 10.04 -3.62 -5.52
CA THR A 10 8.79 -2.97 -5.09
C THR A 10 8.74 -2.82 -3.57
N LEU A 11 9.11 -3.86 -2.82
CA LEU A 11 9.16 -3.78 -1.36
C LEU A 11 10.24 -2.82 -0.87
N ASP A 12 11.41 -2.81 -1.52
CA ASP A 12 12.50 -1.91 -1.17
C ASP A 12 12.12 -0.44 -1.46
N ASP A 13 11.45 -0.13 -2.57
CA ASP A 13 10.92 1.20 -2.87
C ASP A 13 9.95 1.68 -1.78
N PHE A 14 9.03 0.81 -1.33
CA PHE A 14 8.11 1.15 -0.25
C PHE A 14 8.82 1.39 1.08
N ARG A 15 9.96 0.72 1.31
CA ARG A 15 10.82 0.96 2.47
C ARG A 15 11.56 2.30 2.34
N GLU A 16 12.12 2.59 1.16
CA GLU A 16 12.82 3.85 0.87
C GLU A 16 11.88 5.06 0.97
N LEU A 17 10.62 4.91 0.58
CA LEU A 17 9.56 5.93 0.75
C LEU A 17 9.05 6.05 2.21
N GLU A 18 9.61 5.27 3.14
CA GLU A 18 9.22 5.17 4.55
C GLU A 18 7.77 4.73 4.78
N ILE A 19 7.07 4.22 3.77
CA ILE A 19 5.65 3.85 3.83
C ILE A 19 5.45 2.74 4.86
N THR A 20 6.25 1.69 4.77
CA THR A 20 6.18 0.55 5.70
C THR A 20 6.49 0.95 7.14
N ASN A 21 7.48 1.81 7.34
CA ASN A 21 7.86 2.28 8.68
C ASN A 21 6.75 3.14 9.30
N LEU A 22 6.17 4.04 8.50
CA LEU A 22 5.10 4.92 8.90
C LEU A 22 3.84 4.15 9.30
N LEU A 23 3.41 3.21 8.47
CA LEU A 23 2.28 2.33 8.77
C LEU A 23 2.55 1.47 10.01
N GLY A 24 3.77 0.95 10.17
CA GLY A 24 4.17 0.19 11.35
C GLY A 24 4.13 1.02 12.65
N LEU A 25 4.56 2.28 12.60
CA LEU A 25 4.48 3.19 13.75
C LEU A 25 3.03 3.44 14.14
N MET A 26 2.18 3.78 13.18
CA MET A 26 0.76 4.02 13.45
C MET A 26 0.05 2.79 13.97
N HIS A 27 0.37 1.62 13.43
CA HIS A 27 -0.11 0.36 13.96
C HIS A 27 0.25 0.20 15.44
N GLY A 28 1.49 0.53 15.81
CA GLY A 28 1.96 0.55 17.19
C GLY A 28 1.19 1.54 18.09
N GLU A 29 0.87 2.74 17.58
CA GLU A 29 0.04 3.72 18.30
C GLU A 29 -1.39 3.20 18.55
N CYS A 30 -1.99 2.55 17.54
CA CYS A 30 -3.30 1.89 17.68
C CYS A 30 -3.26 0.77 18.72
N LEU A 31 -2.25 -0.12 18.67
CA LEU A 31 -2.10 -1.23 19.61
C LEU A 31 -1.83 -0.75 21.04
N ALA A 32 -1.16 0.39 21.20
CA ALA A 32 -0.89 0.98 22.51
C ALA A 32 -2.07 1.77 23.10
N GLY A 33 -3.21 1.85 22.40
CA GLY A 33 -4.38 2.61 22.83
C GLY A 33 -4.17 4.13 22.81
N ARG A 34 -3.21 4.61 22.01
CA ARG A 34 -2.90 6.05 21.87
C ARG A 34 -3.59 6.71 20.68
N ALA A 35 -4.17 5.92 19.78
CA ALA A 35 -5.00 6.39 18.69
C ALA A 35 -6.48 6.39 19.10
N SER A 36 -7.23 7.39 18.65
CA SER A 36 -8.70 7.45 18.76
C SER A 36 -9.39 6.49 17.78
N ASP A 37 -10.68 6.21 18.00
CA ASP A 37 -11.46 5.32 17.12
C ASP A 37 -11.53 5.80 15.65
N SER A 38 -11.49 7.11 15.41
CA SER A 38 -11.42 7.65 14.04
C SER A 38 -10.05 7.41 13.42
N GLU A 39 -8.98 7.58 14.19
CA GLU A 39 -7.61 7.32 13.74
C GLU A 39 -7.39 5.84 13.45
N ILE A 40 -7.91 4.94 14.29
CA ILE A 40 -7.89 3.49 14.04
C ILE A 40 -8.63 3.15 12.74
N ARG A 41 -9.82 3.72 12.53
CA ARG A 41 -10.58 3.57 11.28
C ARG A 41 -9.78 4.02 10.06
N ASP A 42 -9.19 5.21 10.13
CA ASP A 42 -8.44 5.74 9.02
C ASP A 42 -7.15 4.94 8.76
N PHE A 43 -6.48 4.44 9.80
CA PHE A 43 -5.35 3.52 9.64
C PHE A 43 -5.74 2.22 8.94
N VAL A 44 -6.82 1.55 9.38
CA VAL A 44 -7.29 0.30 8.77
C VAL A 44 -7.64 0.51 7.29
N LEU A 45 -8.34 1.60 6.96
CA LEU A 45 -8.64 1.94 5.56
C LEU A 45 -7.36 2.27 4.79
N GLY A 46 -6.43 3.01 5.39
CA GLY A 46 -5.18 3.42 4.76
C GLY A 46 -4.23 2.27 4.44
N VAL A 47 -4.11 1.28 5.32
CA VAL A 47 -3.31 0.08 5.04
C VAL A 47 -3.97 -0.78 3.95
N TYR A 48 -5.30 -0.89 3.92
CA TYR A 48 -6.02 -1.56 2.83
C TYR A 48 -5.84 -0.86 1.50
N ARG A 49 -5.92 0.46 1.46
CA ARG A 49 -5.64 1.25 0.26
C ARG A 49 -4.20 1.05 -0.21
N THR A 50 -3.26 1.05 0.73
CA THR A 50 -1.84 0.80 0.46
C THR A 50 -1.60 -0.59 -0.14
N ARG A 51 -2.32 -1.61 0.31
CA ARG A 51 -2.28 -2.96 -0.26
C ARG A 51 -2.65 -3.00 -1.76
N PHE A 52 -3.59 -2.16 -2.22
CA PHE A 52 -3.90 -2.06 -3.66
C PHE A 52 -2.86 -1.23 -4.42
N MET A 53 -2.37 -0.14 -3.81
CA MET A 53 -1.33 0.69 -4.43
C MET A 53 -0.02 -0.07 -4.63
N ILE A 54 0.42 -0.90 -3.67
CA ILE A 54 1.65 -1.69 -3.84
C ILE A 54 1.55 -2.69 -4.98
N ALA A 55 0.37 -3.29 -5.18
CA ALA A 55 0.12 -4.21 -6.28
C ALA A 55 0.14 -3.49 -7.64
N GLY A 56 -0.50 -2.31 -7.73
CA GLY A 56 -0.43 -1.44 -8.90
C GLY A 56 0.98 -0.94 -9.21
N TYR A 57 1.75 -0.63 -8.17
CA TYR A 57 3.16 -0.25 -8.27
C TYR A 57 3.98 -1.37 -8.90
N GLY A 58 3.94 -2.58 -8.32
CA GLY A 58 4.76 -3.69 -8.80
C GLY A 58 4.42 -4.08 -10.23
N LYS A 59 3.13 -4.12 -10.58
CA LYS A 59 2.67 -4.34 -11.95
C LYS A 59 3.29 -3.33 -12.92
N GLN A 60 3.13 -2.04 -12.63
CA GLN A 60 3.63 -0.99 -13.52
C GLN A 60 5.15 -0.98 -13.60
N PHE A 61 5.83 -1.18 -12.47
CA PHE A 61 7.27 -1.28 -12.39
C PHE A 61 7.80 -2.40 -13.30
N PHE A 62 7.21 -3.59 -13.21
CA PHE A 62 7.61 -4.73 -14.04
C PHE A 62 7.37 -4.48 -15.54
N LEU A 63 6.22 -3.93 -15.90
CA LEU A 63 5.90 -3.55 -17.28
C LEU A 63 6.89 -2.52 -17.86
N CYS A 64 7.24 -1.49 -17.07
CA CYS A 64 8.23 -0.48 -17.47
C CYS A 64 9.63 -1.07 -17.73
N GLN A 65 9.90 -2.27 -17.24
CA GLN A 65 11.18 -2.98 -17.39
C GLN A 65 11.15 -4.00 -18.53
N GLY A 66 10.09 -3.97 -19.36
CA GLY A 66 9.89 -4.88 -20.49
C GLY A 66 9.33 -6.24 -20.10
N GLY A 67 8.72 -6.36 -18.92
CA GLY A 67 8.02 -7.56 -18.50
C GLY A 67 6.72 -7.80 -19.28
N GLU A 68 6.32 -9.06 -19.39
CA GLU A 68 5.08 -9.46 -20.07
C GLU A 68 3.84 -9.15 -19.22
N ILE A 69 2.70 -8.93 -19.89
CA ILE A 69 1.46 -8.51 -19.20
C ILE A 69 0.93 -9.57 -18.24
N ASP A 70 1.03 -10.86 -18.61
CA ASP A 70 0.52 -11.97 -17.79
C ASP A 70 1.35 -12.12 -16.50
N GLU A 71 2.67 -12.03 -16.61
CA GLU A 71 3.60 -12.04 -15.46
C GLU A 71 3.42 -10.78 -14.58
N ALA A 72 3.13 -9.62 -15.17
CA ALA A 72 2.84 -8.41 -14.42
C ALA A 72 1.54 -8.52 -13.60
N ILE A 73 0.55 -9.25 -14.12
CA ILE A 73 -0.69 -9.57 -13.39
C ILE A 73 -0.39 -10.55 -12.26
N GLU A 74 0.41 -11.59 -12.49
CA GLU A 74 0.84 -12.52 -11.44
C GLU A 74 1.55 -11.79 -10.29
N LEU A 75 2.48 -10.88 -10.61
CA LEU A 75 3.16 -10.05 -9.62
C LEU A 75 2.17 -9.18 -8.80
N SER A 76 1.20 -8.58 -9.48
CA SER A 76 0.16 -7.77 -8.85
C SER A 76 -0.65 -8.60 -7.85
N ASP A 77 -1.05 -9.81 -8.25
CA ASP A 77 -1.83 -10.72 -7.41
C ASP A 77 -1.00 -11.18 -6.21
N GLU A 78 0.28 -11.48 -6.40
CA GLU A 78 1.18 -11.84 -5.31
C GLU A 78 1.39 -10.69 -4.32
N LEU A 79 1.66 -9.47 -4.80
CA LEU A 79 1.81 -8.30 -3.94
C LEU A 79 0.51 -7.98 -3.17
N SER A 80 -0.64 -8.07 -3.83
CA SER A 80 -1.93 -7.85 -3.18
C SER A 80 -2.31 -8.98 -2.23
N GLY A 81 -1.85 -10.21 -2.45
CA GLY A 81 -2.27 -11.38 -1.67
C GLY A 81 -1.31 -11.78 -0.55
N ARG A 82 -0.01 -11.54 -0.72
CA ARG A 82 1.05 -12.16 0.09
C ARG A 82 2.17 -11.22 0.53
N SER A 83 2.14 -9.95 0.13
CA SER A 83 3.14 -8.98 0.60
C SER A 83 3.03 -8.69 2.10
N PRO A 84 4.09 -8.14 2.73
CA PRO A 84 3.99 -7.61 4.09
C PRO A 84 2.87 -6.58 4.28
N MET A 85 2.52 -5.82 3.23
CA MET A 85 1.38 -4.88 3.29
C MET A 85 0.04 -5.60 3.26
N ALA A 86 -0.08 -6.68 2.49
CA ALA A 86 -1.27 -7.53 2.51
C ALA A 86 -1.46 -8.17 3.90
N GLN A 87 -0.37 -8.67 4.51
CA GLN A 87 -0.42 -9.22 5.87
C GLN A 87 -0.82 -8.15 6.90
N MET A 88 -0.17 -6.98 6.90
CA MET A 88 -0.49 -5.89 7.83
C MET A 88 -1.96 -5.44 7.69
N ALA A 89 -2.49 -5.38 6.46
CA ALA A 89 -3.90 -5.07 6.24
C ALA A 89 -4.82 -6.11 6.89
N LEU A 90 -4.55 -7.41 6.67
CA LEU A 90 -5.34 -8.48 7.26
C LEU A 90 -5.27 -8.47 8.80
N ASP A 91 -4.08 -8.26 9.36
CA ASP A 91 -3.87 -8.17 10.80
C ASP A 91 -4.64 -7.00 11.40
N ALA A 92 -4.54 -5.81 10.79
CA ALA A 92 -5.26 -4.61 11.24
C ALA A 92 -6.78 -4.81 11.22
N ARG A 93 -7.33 -5.45 10.17
CA ARG A 93 -8.76 -5.79 10.12
C ARG A 93 -9.18 -6.67 11.28
N VAL A 94 -8.41 -7.70 11.60
CA VAL A 94 -8.75 -8.64 12.68
C VAL A 94 -8.64 -7.94 14.04
N GLN A 95 -7.57 -7.19 14.26
CA GLN A 95 -7.27 -6.55 15.54
C GLN A 95 -8.22 -5.40 15.88
N PHE A 96 -8.72 -4.70 14.87
CA PHE A 96 -9.56 -3.51 15.05
C PHE A 96 -10.97 -3.67 14.49
N LEU A 97 -11.45 -4.91 14.31
CA LEU A 97 -12.75 -5.21 13.70
C LEU A 97 -13.91 -4.46 14.37
N ASP A 98 -13.91 -4.41 15.70
CA ASP A 98 -14.97 -3.78 16.49
C ASP A 98 -15.05 -2.26 16.29
N ILE A 99 -13.97 -1.64 15.82
CA ILE A 99 -13.87 -0.18 15.63
C ILE A 99 -14.02 0.17 14.14
N ALA A 100 -13.31 -0.56 13.28
CA ALA A 100 -13.21 -0.25 11.86
C ALA A 100 -14.26 -0.93 10.98
N GLY A 101 -14.91 -1.99 11.47
CA GLY A 101 -15.77 -2.84 10.65
C GLY A 101 -15.02 -3.52 9.52
N ASP A 102 -15.72 -3.89 8.44
CA ASP A 102 -15.08 -4.45 7.26
C ASP A 102 -14.60 -3.33 6.31
N PRO A 103 -13.28 -3.14 6.11
CA PRO A 103 -12.78 -2.11 5.21
C PRO A 103 -13.07 -2.42 3.74
N PHE A 104 -13.40 -3.67 3.39
CA PHE A 104 -13.55 -4.06 2.00
C PHE A 104 -14.72 -3.36 1.31
N ASP A 105 -15.84 -3.13 2.00
CA ASP A 105 -17.01 -2.45 1.43
C ASP A 105 -16.70 -1.00 1.05
N VAL A 106 -15.78 -0.35 1.77
CA VAL A 106 -15.35 1.03 1.52
C VAL A 106 -14.28 1.09 0.44
N VAL A 107 -13.33 0.15 0.44
CA VAL A 107 -12.16 0.20 -0.45
C VAL A 107 -12.43 -0.44 -1.81
N LYS A 108 -13.33 -1.43 -1.90
CA LYS A 108 -13.64 -2.12 -3.17
C LYS A 108 -14.06 -1.15 -4.30
N PRO A 109 -14.91 -0.13 -4.08
CA PRO A 109 -15.24 0.85 -5.11
C PRO A 109 -14.05 1.72 -5.55
N GLU A 110 -13.03 1.87 -4.70
CA GLU A 110 -11.83 2.69 -4.96
C GLU A 110 -10.68 1.87 -5.58
N ALA A 111 -10.79 0.54 -5.61
CA ALA A 111 -9.69 -0.38 -5.90
C ALA A 111 -8.97 -0.06 -7.22
N GLU A 112 -9.72 0.15 -8.31
CA GLU A 112 -9.14 0.44 -9.62
C GLU A 112 -8.30 1.73 -9.62
N GLU A 113 -8.79 2.78 -8.95
CA GLU A 113 -8.06 4.05 -8.85
C GLU A 113 -6.82 3.92 -7.95
N LEU A 114 -6.87 3.08 -6.92
CA LEU A 114 -5.71 2.77 -6.08
C LEU A 114 -4.63 1.99 -6.86
N PHE A 115 -5.03 1.06 -7.72
CA PHE A 115 -4.10 0.40 -8.65
C PHE A 115 -3.43 1.41 -9.59
N LYS A 116 -4.20 2.33 -10.17
CA LYS A 116 -3.67 3.40 -11.04
C LYS A 116 -2.73 4.34 -10.28
N ALA A 117 -3.07 4.70 -9.04
CA ALA A 117 -2.22 5.52 -8.17
C ALA A 117 -0.88 4.81 -7.88
N GLY A 118 -0.92 3.52 -7.59
CA GLY A 118 0.28 2.68 -7.47
C GLY A 118 1.16 2.71 -8.72
N GLY A 119 0.54 2.59 -9.91
CA GLY A 119 1.27 2.70 -11.16
C GLY A 119 1.90 4.09 -11.39
N LEU A 120 1.18 5.16 -11.03
CA LEU A 120 1.72 6.51 -11.08
C LEU A 120 2.93 6.67 -10.14
N MET A 121 2.88 6.11 -8.93
CA MET A 121 4.03 6.09 -8.01
C MET A 121 5.25 5.41 -8.65
N ALA A 122 5.07 4.26 -9.30
CA ALA A 122 6.18 3.56 -9.98
C ALA A 122 6.82 4.42 -11.08
N ASN A 123 6.00 5.11 -11.87
CA ASN A 123 6.49 6.04 -12.89
C ASN A 123 7.26 7.23 -12.28
N LEU A 124 6.79 7.76 -11.15
CA LEU A 124 7.48 8.85 -10.44
C LEU A 124 8.82 8.39 -9.85
N MET A 125 8.87 7.18 -9.29
CA MET A 125 10.12 6.58 -8.82
C MET A 125 11.13 6.38 -9.95
N ALA A 126 10.68 5.87 -11.10
CA ALA A 126 11.53 5.72 -12.29
C ALA A 126 12.07 7.06 -12.83
N LEU A 127 11.33 8.16 -12.62
CA LEU A 127 11.76 9.52 -12.97
C LEU A 127 12.61 10.21 -11.89
N GLY A 128 12.97 9.50 -10.82
CA GLY A 128 13.75 10.07 -9.71
C GLY A 128 12.98 11.11 -8.89
N LYS A 129 11.65 10.94 -8.76
CA LYS A 129 10.75 11.84 -8.02
C LYS A 129 10.11 11.16 -6.79
N PRO A 130 10.90 10.70 -5.81
CA PRO A 130 10.39 9.95 -4.66
C PRO A 130 9.42 10.75 -3.79
N GLU A 131 9.67 12.05 -3.58
CA GLU A 131 8.76 12.90 -2.79
C GLU A 131 7.37 13.01 -3.42
N ALA A 132 7.30 13.12 -4.75
CA ALA A 132 6.01 13.14 -5.46
C ALA A 132 5.31 11.78 -5.36
N ALA A 133 6.05 10.67 -5.45
CA ALA A 133 5.50 9.33 -5.24
C ALA A 133 4.93 9.17 -3.82
N ARG A 134 5.63 9.71 -2.81
CA ARG A 134 5.17 9.73 -1.41
C ARG A 134 3.88 10.55 -1.25
N THR A 135 3.76 11.69 -1.93
CA THR A 135 2.51 12.48 -1.95
C THR A 135 1.35 11.68 -2.56
N VAL A 136 1.56 11.04 -3.71
CA VAL A 136 0.53 10.19 -4.34
C VAL A 136 0.08 9.07 -3.40
N TRP A 137 1.02 8.40 -2.73
CA TRP A 137 0.69 7.40 -1.73
C TRP A 137 -0.16 7.99 -0.59
N ARG A 138 0.26 9.13 -0.02
CA ARG A 138 -0.43 9.75 1.11
C ARG A 138 -1.88 10.14 0.74
N ASP A 139 -2.06 10.72 -0.44
CA ASP A 139 -3.37 11.12 -0.95
C ASP A 139 -4.25 9.90 -1.25
N GLY A 140 -3.66 8.84 -1.82
CA GLY A 140 -4.36 7.59 -2.12
C GLY A 140 -4.73 6.78 -0.87
N ALA A 141 -3.86 6.74 0.14
CA ALA A 141 -4.13 6.04 1.40
C ALA A 141 -5.21 6.74 2.24
N LYS A 142 -5.46 8.04 2.01
CA LYS A 142 -6.49 8.88 2.66
C LYS A 142 -6.59 8.66 4.18
N GLY A 143 -6.03 9.58 4.96
CA GLY A 143 -6.21 9.56 6.41
C GLY A 143 -5.26 8.62 7.15
N VAL A 144 -4.15 8.22 6.53
CA VAL A 144 -2.99 7.78 7.31
C VAL A 144 -2.59 8.96 8.23
N PHE A 145 -3.17 8.98 9.44
CA PHE A 145 -3.27 10.13 10.32
C PHE A 145 -1.88 10.42 10.86
N TYR A 146 -1.28 11.51 10.40
CA TYR A 146 0.05 11.88 10.85
C TYR A 146 0.04 13.37 11.20
N LYS A 147 -0.28 13.64 12.47
CA LYS A 147 0.31 14.75 13.22
C LYS A 147 1.69 14.34 13.79
N LEU A 148 2.51 13.71 12.96
CA LEU A 148 3.85 13.27 13.33
C LEU A 148 4.85 13.72 12.26
#